data_AF-A0A971YBS8-F1
#
_entry.id   AF-A0A971YBS8-F1
#
_cell.length_a   1.000
_cell.length_b   1.000
_cell.length_c   1.000
_cell.angle_alpha   90.00
_cell.angle_beta   90.00
_cell.angle_gamma   90.00
#
_symmetry.space_group_name_H-M   'P 1'
#
loop_
_entity.id
_entity.type
_entity.pdbx_description
1 polymer ?
#
loop_
_entity_poly.entity_id
_entity_poly.type
_entity_poly.pdbx_seq_one_letter_code
_entity_poly.pdbx_strand_id
1 'polypeptide(L)' 'LLLLELGDDIAQIHDGHELSIDVAAGTVTNLTTDQRISFNPVPQFMMDMLAGGGLVEYVKRKIAS' A
#
# COMPACT_ATOMS: atom_id res chain seq x y z
N LEU A 1 -4.23 -9.26 0.78
CA LEU A 1 -4.19 -8.18 1.81
C LEU A 1 -2.87 -7.43 1.64
N LEU A 2 -2.91 -6.11 1.60
CA LEU A 2 -1.72 -5.25 1.57
C LEU A 2 -1.57 -4.61 2.96
N LEU A 3 -0.35 -4.61 3.51
CA LEU A 3 -0.01 -3.93 4.77
C LEU A 3 0.96 -2.80 4.46
N LEU A 4 0.71 -1.62 5.03
CA LEU A 4 1.53 -0.43 4.87
C LEU A 4 2.00 0.04 6.25
N GLU A 5 3.24 0.49 6.33
CA GLU A 5 3.84 1.07 7.54
C GLU A 5 3.88 2.59 7.39
N LEU A 6 3.21 3.30 8.31
CA LEU A 6 3.09 4.77 8.30
C LEU A 6 3.86 5.45 9.44
N GLY A 7 4.56 4.69 10.29
CA GLY A 7 5.29 5.22 11.44
C GLY A 7 4.39 6.02 12.40
N ASP A 8 4.95 7.08 13.00
CA ASP A 8 4.28 7.92 13.99
C ASP A 8 3.13 8.77 13.39
N ASP A 9 3.15 8.99 12.07
CA ASP A 9 2.13 9.78 11.38
C ASP A 9 0.74 9.11 11.37
N ILE A 10 0.65 7.83 11.72
CA ILE A 10 -0.63 7.13 11.92
C ILE A 10 -1.51 7.84 12.96
N ALA A 11 -0.91 8.57 13.91
CA ALA A 11 -1.63 9.32 14.93
C ALA A 11 -2.52 10.44 14.35
N GLN A 12 -2.32 10.82 13.08
CA GLN A 12 -3.12 11.83 12.36
C GLN A 12 -4.38 11.23 11.71
N ILE A 13 -4.53 9.90 11.75
CA ILE A 13 -5.69 9.18 11.20
C ILE A 13 -6.60 8.74 12.35
N HIS A 14 -7.88 9.02 12.21
CA HIS A 14 -8.90 8.72 13.21
C HIS A 14 -10.08 7.99 12.57
N ASP A 15 -10.88 7.34 13.40
CA ASP A 15 -12.09 6.67 12.94
C ASP A 15 -13.03 7.66 12.25
N GLY A 16 -13.64 7.22 11.15
CA GLY A 16 -14.50 8.05 10.31
C GLY A 16 -13.78 8.99 9.32
N HIS A 17 -12.43 9.06 9.31
CA HIS A 17 -11.72 9.76 8.24
C HIS A 17 -11.80 9.00 6.91
N GLU A 18 -12.00 9.75 5.82
CA GLU A 18 -11.90 9.23 4.47
C GLU A 18 -10.47 9.38 3.96
N LEU A 19 -9.87 8.28 3.50
CA LEU A 19 -8.47 8.25 3.06
C LEU A 19 -8.37 7.83 1.59
N SER A 20 -7.52 8.52 0.84
CA SER A 20 -7.06 8.11 -0.49
C SER A 20 -5.61 7.66 -0.41
N ILE A 21 -5.28 6.49 -0.96
CA ILE A 21 -3.94 5.90 -0.84
C ILE A 21 -3.38 5.72 -2.25
N ASP A 22 -2.26 6.38 -2.54
CA ASP A 22 -1.43 6.11 -3.71
C ASP A 22 -0.22 5.27 -3.30
N VAL A 23 -0.33 3.97 -3.56
CA VAL A 23 0.69 2.97 -3.23
C VAL A 23 1.96 3.08 -4.08
N ALA A 24 1.84 3.62 -5.29
CA ALA A 24 2.97 3.79 -6.21
C ALA A 24 3.74 5.08 -5.90
N ALA A 25 3.05 6.14 -5.50
CA ALA A 25 3.67 7.37 -5.00
C ALA A 25 4.14 7.26 -3.55
N GLY A 26 3.60 6.32 -2.77
CA GLY A 26 3.88 6.21 -1.34
C GLY A 26 3.21 7.34 -0.54
N THR A 27 1.95 7.66 -0.83
CA THR A 27 1.25 8.78 -0.19
C THR A 27 -0.16 8.37 0.25
N VAL A 28 -0.50 8.70 1.50
CA VAL A 28 -1.88 8.69 2.02
C VAL A 28 -2.36 10.13 2.10
N THR A 29 -3.51 10.43 1.51
CA THR A 29 -4.19 11.71 1.65
C THR A 29 -5.43 11.50 2.50
N ASN A 30 -5.52 12.21 3.62
CA ASN A 30 -6.73 12.30 4.40
C ASN A 30 -7.65 13.32 3.74
N LEU A 31 -8.74 12.86 3.12
CA LEU A 31 -9.69 13.71 2.40
C LEU A 31 -10.57 14.54 3.35
N THR A 32 -10.64 14.15 4.62
CA THR A 32 -11.38 14.88 5.67
C THR A 32 -10.60 16.07 6.20
N THR A 33 -9.27 15.97 6.31
CA THR A 33 -8.40 17.01 6.90
C THR A 33 -7.46 17.69 5.90
N ASP A 34 -7.41 17.20 4.67
CA ASP A 34 -6.45 17.58 3.60
C ASP A 34 -4.97 17.36 3.97
N GLN A 35 -4.70 16.57 5.00
CA GLN A 35 -3.35 16.18 5.40
C GLN A 35 -2.79 15.08 4.49
N ARG A 36 -1.49 15.13 4.22
CA ARG A 36 -0.76 14.10 3.48
C ARG A 36 0.30 13.45 4.36
N ILE A 37 0.33 12.13 4.31
CA ILE A 37 1.30 11.28 5.01
C ILE A 37 2.07 10.51 3.95
N SER A 38 3.39 10.51 4.04
CA SER A 38 4.26 9.78 3.10
C SER A 38 4.71 8.46 3.71
N PHE A 39 4.87 7.46 2.87
CA PHE A 39 5.44 6.17 3.22
C PHE A 39 6.29 5.64 2.07
N ASN A 40 7.02 4.55 2.31
CA ASN A 40 7.85 3.98 1.25
C ASN A 40 6.97 3.40 0.14
N PRO A 41 7.15 3.83 -1.13
CA PRO A 41 6.39 3.29 -2.26
C PRO A 41 6.43 1.77 -2.32
N VAL A 42 5.29 1.17 -2.63
CA VAL A 42 5.20 -0.29 -2.77
C VAL A 42 5.90 -0.70 -4.06
N PRO A 43 6.90 -1.61 -4.00
CA PRO A 43 7.58 -2.07 -5.20
C PRO A 43 6.63 -2.75 -6.19
N GLN A 44 6.82 -2.50 -7.49
CA GLN A 44 5.96 -3.04 -8.55
C GLN A 44 5.80 -4.57 -8.49
N PHE A 45 6.89 -5.32 -8.21
CA PHE A 45 6.82 -6.78 -8.13
C PHE A 45 5.87 -7.28 -7.04
N MET A 46 5.70 -6.51 -5.96
CA MET A 46 4.79 -6.85 -4.87
C MET A 46 3.34 -6.65 -5.31
N MET A 47 3.08 -5.60 -6.08
CA MET A 47 1.77 -5.35 -6.70
C MET A 47 1.41 -6.48 -7.69
N ASP A 48 2.36 -6.87 -8.53
CA ASP A 48 2.18 -7.96 -9.50
C ASP A 48 1.94 -9.30 -8.79
N MET A 49 2.65 -9.55 -7.69
CA MET A 49 2.45 -10.74 -6.84
C MET A 49 1.04 -10.77 -6.25
N LEU A 50 0.57 -9.65 -5.69
CA LEU A 50 -0.77 -9.56 -5.10
C LEU A 50 -1.87 -9.72 -6.15
N ALA A 51 -1.73 -9.05 -7.31
CA ALA A 51 -2.68 -9.13 -8.42
C ALA A 51 -2.78 -10.55 -8.98
N GLY A 52 -1.65 -11.28 -9.02
CA GLY A 52 -1.59 -12.62 -9.56
C GLY A 52 -1.94 -13.75 -8.59
N GLY A 53 -2.66 -13.48 -7.49
CA GLY A 53 -3.12 -14.52 -6.55
C GLY A 53 -2.18 -14.78 -5.37
N GLY A 54 -1.24 -13.87 -5.11
CA GLY A 54 -0.34 -13.92 -3.96
C GLY A 54 0.97 -14.66 -4.20
N LEU A 55 1.73 -14.84 -3.12
CA LEU A 55 3.12 -15.31 -3.16
C LEU A 55 3.28 -16.68 -3.83
N VAL A 56 2.41 -17.64 -3.50
CA VAL A 56 2.49 -19.01 -4.06
C VAL A 56 2.38 -18.98 -5.57
N GLU A 57 1.40 -18.25 -6.11
CA GLU A 57 1.20 -18.15 -7.56
C GLU A 57 2.30 -17.36 -8.25
N TYR A 58 2.83 -16.32 -7.61
CA TYR A 58 3.98 -15.58 -8.12
C TYR A 58 5.23 -16.45 -8.23
N VAL A 59 5.53 -17.25 -7.21
CA VAL A 59 6.68 -18.17 -7.23
C VAL A 59 6.48 -19.27 -8.28
N LYS A 60 5.28 -19.86 -8.40
CA LYS A 60 4.98 -20.84 -9.46
C LYS A 60 5.25 -20.30 -10.86
N ARG A 61 4.78 -19.09 -11.17
CA ARG A 61 5.03 -18.44 -12.48
C ARG A 61 6.52 -18.21 -12.74
N LYS A 62 7.28 -17.86 -11.70
CA LYS A 62 8.72 -17.56 -11.79
C LYS A 62 9.61 -18.80 -11.89
N ILE A 63 9.11 -19.97 -11.46
CA ILE A 63 9.81 -21.26 -11.61
C ILE A 63 9.44 -21.94 -12.93
N ALA A 64 8.24 -21.67 -13.47
CA ALA A 64 7.79 -22.20 -14.76
C ALA A 64 8.42 -21.49 -15.99
N SER A 65 9.17 -20.40 -15.77
CA SER A 65 9.96 -19.66 -16.76
C SER A 65 11.40 -20.11 -16.77
#